data_AF-A0A0D0DWF6-F1
#
_entry.id   AF-A0A0D0DWF6-F1
#
_cell.length_a   1.000
_cell.length_b   1.000
_cell.length_c   1.000
_cell.angle_alpha   90.00
_cell.angle_beta   90.00
_cell.angle_gamma   90.00
#
_symmetry.space_group_name_H-M   'P 1'
#
loop_
_entity.id
_entity.type
_entity.pdbx_description
1 polymer ?
#
loop_
_entity_poly.entity_id
_entity_poly.type
_entity_poly.pdbx_seq_one_letter_code
_entity_poly.pdbx_strand_id
1 'polypeptide(L)'
;MSSVPRNHSEKTAIPQQYAKCKLLEIVQYSCEPEKLPSGEIRPHCFPVPRIFRVCPNQPVVEITTYAMIDLKTGEIEMPHENSPLPIGKRWQDVRSYGNTG
;
A
#
# COMPACT_ATOMS: atom_id res chain seq x y z
N MET A 1 45.68 -12.14 34.88
CA MET A 1 44.40 -11.40 34.79
C MET A 1 43.71 -11.84 33.52
N SER A 2 42.72 -12.72 33.65
CA SER A 2 42.05 -13.41 32.55
C SER A 2 41.17 -12.45 31.75
N SER A 3 41.27 -12.56 30.43
CA SER A 3 40.40 -11.94 29.44
C SER A 3 38.98 -12.52 29.52
N VAL A 4 37.97 -11.66 29.65
CA VAL A 4 36.55 -12.03 29.54
C VAL A 4 36.16 -11.97 28.05
N PRO A 5 35.68 -13.05 27.42
CA PRO A 5 35.09 -12.96 26.10
C PRO A 5 33.68 -12.36 26.20
N ARG A 6 33.41 -11.32 25.40
CA ARG A 6 32.06 -10.78 25.20
C ARG A 6 31.26 -11.80 24.37
N ASN A 7 30.32 -12.49 25.01
CA ASN A 7 29.28 -13.25 24.33
C ASN A 7 28.43 -12.29 23.50
N HIS A 8 28.74 -12.14 22.22
CA HIS A 8 27.75 -11.72 21.25
C HIS A 8 26.71 -12.83 21.18
N SER A 9 25.58 -12.60 21.86
CA SER A 9 24.37 -13.38 21.68
C SER A 9 24.04 -13.33 20.19
N GLU A 10 24.40 -14.41 19.51
CA GLU A 10 24.11 -14.70 18.14
C GLU A 10 22.59 -14.73 18.03
N LYS A 11 22.01 -13.60 17.60
CA LYS A 11 20.61 -13.55 17.21
C LYS A 11 20.47 -14.55 16.08
N THR A 12 19.91 -15.72 16.41
CA THR A 12 19.58 -16.78 15.49
C THR A 12 18.82 -16.15 14.32
N ALA A 13 19.51 -16.04 13.19
CA ALA A 13 18.90 -15.64 11.94
C ALA A 13 17.88 -16.72 11.61
N ILE A 14 16.60 -16.39 11.77
CA ILE A 14 15.51 -17.22 11.24
C ILE A 14 15.86 -17.45 9.77
N PRO A 15 15.89 -18.70 9.26
CA PRO A 15 16.14 -18.93 7.85
C PRO A 15 15.08 -18.15 7.08
N GLN A 16 15.50 -17.18 6.27
CA GLN A 16 14.63 -16.41 5.39
C GLN A 16 14.08 -17.33 4.30
N GLN A 17 13.19 -18.24 4.68
CA GLN A 17 12.31 -18.91 3.76
C GLN A 17 11.30 -17.84 3.33
N TYR A 18 11.62 -17.15 2.23
CA TYR A 18 10.89 -16.03 1.62
C TYR A 18 9.47 -15.86 2.17
N ALA A 19 9.33 -15.04 3.20
CA ALA A 19 8.00 -14.73 3.71
C ALA A 19 7.26 -14.02 2.57
N LYS A 20 6.27 -14.70 2.01
CA LYS A 20 5.54 -14.25 0.82
C LYS A 20 4.88 -12.92 1.12
N CYS A 21 4.90 -12.01 0.15
CA CYS A 21 4.14 -10.78 0.24
C CYS A 21 2.64 -11.10 0.37
N LYS A 22 1.91 -10.28 1.12
CA LYS A 22 0.47 -10.37 1.28
C LYS A 22 -0.19 -9.20 0.58
N LEU A 23 -1.38 -9.45 0.05
CA LEU A 23 -2.28 -8.41 -0.42
C LEU A 23 -3.32 -8.13 0.64
N LEU A 24 -3.53 -6.86 0.93
CA LEU A 24 -4.59 -6.38 1.81
C LEU A 24 -5.46 -5.40 1.03
N GLU A 25 -6.73 -5.35 1.36
CA GLU A 25 -7.69 -4.41 0.79
C GLU A 25 -8.26 -3.50 1.87
N ILE A 26 -8.41 -2.23 1.56
CA ILE A 26 -9.21 -1.26 2.31
C ILE A 26 -10.23 -0.68 1.35
N VAL A 27 -11.52 -0.74 1.70
CA VAL A 27 -12.56 -0.05 0.94
C VAL A 27 -12.67 1.38 1.46
N GLN A 28 -12.42 2.35 0.58
CA GLN A 28 -12.74 3.76 0.81
C GLN A 28 -14.07 4.11 0.15
N TYR A 29 -14.63 5.28 0.44
CA TYR A 29 -15.83 5.78 -0.22
C TYR A 29 -15.59 7.18 -0.77
N SER A 30 -15.97 7.39 -2.02
CA SER A 30 -16.08 8.72 -2.63
C SER A 30 -17.55 9.12 -2.66
N CYS A 31 -17.90 10.24 -2.05
CA CYS A 31 -19.30 10.67 -1.93
C CYS A 31 -19.55 11.96 -2.70
N GLU A 32 -20.66 12.00 -3.42
CA GLU A 32 -21.16 13.18 -4.13
C GLU A 32 -22.54 13.58 -3.62
N PRO A 33 -22.90 14.88 -3.61
CA PRO A 33 -24.24 15.30 -3.23
C PRO A 33 -25.27 14.89 -4.30
N GLU A 34 -26.32 14.18 -3.89
CA GLU A 34 -27.46 13.80 -4.71
C GLU A 34 -28.70 14.60 -4.26
N LYS A 35 -29.34 15.27 -5.21
CA LYS A 35 -30.61 15.97 -4.96
C LYS A 35 -31.78 15.04 -5.28
N LEU A 36 -32.59 14.74 -4.27
CA LEU A 36 -33.78 13.90 -4.40
C LEU A 36 -34.95 14.66 -5.06
N PRO A 37 -35.96 13.95 -5.59
CA PRO A 37 -37.19 14.57 -6.09
C PRO A 37 -37.91 15.46 -5.06
N SER A 38 -37.73 15.17 -3.76
CA SER A 38 -38.26 15.97 -2.65
C SER A 38 -37.54 17.32 -2.47
N GLY A 39 -36.40 17.54 -3.13
CA GLY A 39 -35.54 18.71 -2.94
C GLY A 39 -34.47 18.54 -1.86
N GLU A 40 -34.50 17.46 -1.08
CA GLU A 40 -33.48 17.10 -0.09
C GLU A 40 -32.14 16.74 -0.76
N ILE A 41 -31.03 17.10 -0.12
CA ILE A 41 -29.67 16.73 -0.56
C ILE A 41 -29.14 15.67 0.40
N ARG A 42 -28.71 14.53 -0.16
CA ARG A 42 -28.05 13.46 0.59
C ARG A 42 -26.71 13.08 -0.06
N PRO A 43 -25.76 12.51 0.69
CA PRO A 43 -24.56 11.94 0.09
C PRO A 43 -24.89 10.64 -0.64
N HIS A 44 -24.45 10.53 -1.89
CA HIS A 44 -24.42 9.30 -2.67
C HIS A 44 -22.97 8.83 -2.78
N CYS A 45 -22.65 7.70 -2.15
CA CYS A 45 -21.28 7.22 -1.99
C CYS A 45 -20.99 6.00 -2.85
N PHE A 46 -19.83 6.01 -3.51
CA PHE A 46 -19.32 4.93 -4.33
C PHE A 46 -18.11 4.29 -3.64
N PRO A 47 -18.04 2.95 -3.55
CA PRO A 47 -16.90 2.27 -2.96
C PRO A 47 -15.66 2.39 -3.88
N VAL A 48 -14.51 2.63 -3.28
CA VAL A 48 -13.20 2.74 -3.92
C VAL A 48 -12.25 1.75 -3.24
N PRO A 49 -12.10 0.52 -3.78
CA PRO A 49 -11.14 -0.45 -3.26
C PRO A 49 -9.71 0.08 -3.35
N ARG A 50 -8.94 -0.07 -2.27
CA ARG A 50 -7.51 0.29 -2.19
C ARG A 50 -6.72 -0.96 -1.83
N ILE A 51 -5.83 -1.37 -2.72
CA ILE A 51 -5.08 -2.62 -2.57
C ILE A 51 -3.65 -2.31 -2.15
N PHE A 52 -3.15 -3.00 -1.15
CA PHE A 52 -1.83 -2.80 -0.56
C PHE A 52 -1.00 -4.08 -0.64
N ARG A 53 0.27 -3.95 -1.05
CA ARG A 53 1.26 -5.02 -0.98
C ARG A 53 2.08 -4.87 0.30
N VAL A 54 2.06 -5.91 1.14
CA VAL A 54 2.82 -5.98 2.38
C VAL A 54 3.87 -7.06 2.24
N CYS A 55 5.14 -6.65 2.18
CA CYS A 55 6.28 -7.57 2.15
C CYS A 55 7.11 -7.40 3.44
N PRO A 56 7.74 -8.48 3.96
CA PRO A 56 8.63 -8.39 5.12
C PRO A 56 9.76 -7.39 4.88
N ASN A 57 10.05 -6.54 5.87
CA ASN A 57 11.13 -5.55 5.85
C ASN A 57 11.04 -4.50 4.71
N GLN A 58 9.88 -4.37 4.07
CA GLN A 58 9.62 -3.35 3.06
C GLN A 58 8.46 -2.45 3.52
N PRO A 59 8.43 -1.18 3.07
CA PRO A 59 7.25 -0.35 3.24
C PRO A 59 6.03 -0.98 2.60
N VAL A 60 4.86 -0.74 3.20
CA VAL A 60 3.58 -1.07 2.56
C VAL A 60 3.36 -0.12 1.40
N VAL A 61 3.03 -0.65 0.23
CA VAL A 61 2.81 0.13 -1.00
C VAL A 61 1.38 -0.06 -1.45
N GLU A 62 0.67 1.04 -1.68
CA GLU A 62 -0.62 1.00 -2.40
C GLU A 62 -0.34 0.64 -3.87
N ILE A 63 -0.98 -0.42 -4.34
CA ILE A 63 -0.86 -0.91 -5.72
C ILE A 63 -2.18 -0.89 -6.49
N THR A 64 -3.20 -0.19 -5.96
CA THR A 64 -4.50 -0.01 -6.62
C THR A 64 -4.38 0.48 -8.05
N THR A 65 -3.48 1.44 -8.33
CA THR A 65 -3.28 1.99 -9.68
C THR A 65 -2.62 1.01 -10.65
N TYR A 66 -1.98 -0.04 -10.12
CA TYR A 66 -1.33 -1.07 -10.91
C TYR A 66 -2.20 -2.30 -11.10
N ALA A 67 -3.26 -2.45 -10.31
CA ALA A 67 -4.24 -3.51 -10.44
C ALA A 67 -5.14 -3.24 -11.65
N MET A 68 -5.18 -4.17 -12.60
CA MET A 68 -6.16 -4.14 -13.69
C MET A 68 -7.45 -4.75 -13.17
N ILE A 69 -8.51 -3.95 -13.09
CA ILE A 69 -9.82 -4.41 -12.62
C ILE A 69 -10.73 -4.56 -13.85
N ASP A 70 -11.20 -5.79 -14.10
CA ASP A 70 -12.29 -6.00 -15.05
C ASP A 70 -13.58 -5.51 -14.42
N LEU A 71 -14.12 -4.41 -14.95
CA LEU A 71 -15.33 -3.77 -14.40
C LEU A 71 -16.61 -4.58 -14.65
N LYS A 72 -16.59 -5.61 -15.51
CA LYS A 72 -17.74 -6.49 -15.77
C LYS A 72 -17.75 -7.70 -14.86
N THR A 73 -16.58 -8.26 -14.53
CA THR A 73 -16.46 -9.47 -13.70
C THR A 73 -16.06 -9.19 -12.25
N GLY A 74 -15.44 -8.02 -11.99
CA GLY A 74 -14.81 -7.70 -10.72
C GLY A 74 -13.48 -8.39 -10.49
N GLU A 75 -12.95 -9.09 -11.50
CA GLU A 75 -11.66 -9.77 -11.40
C GLU A 75 -10.51 -8.76 -11.38
N ILE A 76 -9.52 -9.03 -10.52
CA ILE A 76 -8.35 -8.18 -10.31
C ILE A 76 -7.12 -8.92 -10.82
N GLU A 77 -6.51 -8.42 -11.88
CA GLU A 77 -5.24 -8.90 -12.39
C GLU A 77 -4.09 -8.04 -11.85
N MET A 78 -3.13 -8.69 -11.18
CA MET A 78 -1.99 -8.03 -10.56
C MET A 78 -0.76 -8.15 -11.45
N PRO A 79 -0.01 -7.05 -11.67
CA PRO A 79 1.23 -7.12 -12.41
C PRO A 79 2.23 -7.99 -11.67
N HIS A 80 2.97 -8.81 -12.43
CA HIS A 80 3.97 -9.74 -11.89
C HIS A 80 4.90 -9.08 -10.86
N GLU A 81 5.28 -9.84 -9.82
CA GLU A 81 6.05 -9.39 -8.65
C GLU A 81 7.35 -8.62 -8.96
N ASN A 82 7.87 -8.75 -10.19
CA ASN A 82 9.15 -8.23 -10.66
C ASN A 82 9.09 -6.81 -11.24
N SER A 83 7.90 -6.18 -11.30
CA SER A 83 7.83 -4.78 -11.70
C SER A 83 8.51 -3.93 -10.61
N PRO A 84 9.56 -3.15 -10.91
CA PRO A 84 10.24 -2.36 -9.90
C PRO A 84 9.24 -1.38 -9.31
N LEU A 85 8.82 -1.65 -8.07
CA LEU A 85 8.02 -0.71 -7.31
C LEU A 85 8.77 0.62 -7.31
N PRO A 86 8.08 1.76 -7.48
CA PRO A 86 8.73 3.05 -7.43
C PRO A 86 9.52 3.14 -6.12
N ILE A 87 10.79 3.52 -6.22
CA ILE A 87 11.65 3.69 -5.05
C ILE A 87 11.02 4.79 -4.21
N GLY A 88 10.34 4.38 -3.14
CA GLY A 88 9.70 5.28 -2.21
C GLY A 88 10.76 6.17 -1.56
N LYS A 89 10.52 7.48 -1.56
CA LYS A 89 11.28 8.41 -0.73
C LYS A 89 10.61 8.54 0.63
N ARG A 90 11.38 8.81 1.69
CA ARG A 90 10.77 9.21 2.96
C ARG A 90 10.03 10.52 2.73
N TRP A 91 8.95 10.76 3.45
CA TRP A 91 8.19 12.01 3.35
C TRP A 91 9.10 13.25 3.53
N GLN A 92 10.06 13.16 4.45
CA GLN A 92 11.07 14.20 4.70
C GLN A 92 11.98 14.50 3.50
N ASP A 93 12.13 13.54 2.58
CA ASP A 93 12.98 13.64 1.39
C ASP A 93 12.18 14.08 0.14
N VAL A 94 10.87 14.31 0.27
CA VAL A 94 10.00 14.80 -0.80
C VAL A 94 10.15 16.31 -0.91
N ARG A 95 10.66 16.79 -2.05
CA ARG A 95 10.66 18.21 -2.40
C ARG A 95 9.51 18.49 -3.35
N SER A 96 8.51 19.26 -2.89
CA SER A 96 7.47 19.81 -3.75
C SER A 96 7.96 21.10 -4.39
N TYR A 97 8.01 21.16 -5.71
CA TYR A 97 8.17 22.43 -6.42
C TYR A 97 6.78 23.04 -6.60
N GLY A 98 6.47 24.07 -5.81
CA GLY A 98 5.25 24.85 -5.98
C GLY A 98 5.36 25.68 -7.26
N ASN A 99 4.36 25.60 -8.13
CA ASN A 99 4.25 26.45 -9.30
C ASN A 99 3.86 27.86 -8.80
N THR A 100 4.84 28.76 -8.69
CA THR A 100 4.59 30.17 -8.43
C THR A 100 4.13 30.80 -9.74
N GLY A 101 2.82 30.95 -9.90
CA GLY A 101 2.20 31.86 -10.87
C GLY A 101 2.13 33.27 -10.33
#